data_AF-A0A6J7ICW2-F1
#
_entry.id   AF-A0A6J7ICW2-F1
#
_cell.length_a   1.000
_cell.length_b   1.000
_cell.length_c   1.000
_cell.angle_alpha   90.00
_cell.angle_beta   90.00
_cell.angle_gamma   90.00
#
_symmetry.space_group_name_H-M   'P 1'
#
loop_
_entity.id
_entity.type
_entity.pdbx_description
1 polymer ?
#
loop_
_entity_poly.entity_id
_entity_poly.type
_entity_poly.pdbx_seq_one_letter_code
_entity_poly.pdbx_strand_id
1 'polypeptide(L)' 'MSTDLASSTATWVLEHLEPGERVTAVDSMTGGITAEVRRLTVADDQHAVRVLVLKSYTAVSVSANCRCRRTTK' A
#
# COMPACT_ATOMS: atom_id res chain seq x y z
N MET A 1 9.76 -12.63 -9.38
CA MET A 1 9.26 -11.33 -8.88
C MET A 1 7.81 -11.53 -8.48
N SER A 2 7.52 -11.72 -7.20
CA SER A 2 6.14 -11.93 -6.71
C SER A 2 5.57 -10.58 -6.32
N THR A 3 4.63 -10.08 -7.09
CA THR A 3 3.83 -8.90 -6.75
C THR A 3 2.86 -9.31 -5.65
N ASP A 4 3.28 -9.24 -4.38
CA ASP A 4 2.39 -9.51 -3.24
C ASP A 4 1.44 -8.32 -3.03
N LEU A 5 0.55 -8.11 -3.98
CA LEU A 5 -0.62 -7.25 -3.86
C LEU A 5 -1.80 -8.16 -3.53
N ALA A 6 -2.48 -7.88 -2.43
CA ALA A 6 -3.73 -8.57 -2.09
C ALA A 6 -4.70 -8.51 -3.30
N SER A 7 -5.42 -9.60 -3.56
CA SER A 7 -6.24 -9.77 -4.77
C SER A 7 -7.16 -8.56 -5.08
N SER A 8 -7.82 -7.99 -4.05
CA SER A 8 -8.66 -6.80 -4.20
C SER A 8 -7.89 -5.54 -4.61
N THR A 9 -6.64 -5.41 -4.16
CA THR A 9 -5.76 -4.30 -4.52
C THR A 9 -5.30 -4.44 -5.98
N ALA A 10 -5.00 -5.66 -6.42
CA ALA A 10 -4.64 -5.92 -7.81
C ALA A 10 -5.80 -5.61 -8.77
N THR A 11 -7.02 -6.03 -8.45
CA THR A 11 -8.21 -5.66 -9.24
C THR A 11 -8.38 -4.16 -9.33
N TRP A 12 -8.28 -3.44 -8.20
CA TRP A 12 -8.36 -1.98 -8.21
C TRP A 12 -7.28 -1.36 -9.10
N VAL A 13 -6.03 -1.81 -9.01
CA VAL A 13 -4.93 -1.30 -9.86
C VAL A 13 -5.26 -1.48 -11.34
N LEU A 14 -5.77 -2.65 -11.75
CA LEU A 14 -6.11 -2.94 -13.14
C LEU A 14 -7.19 -2.00 -13.69
N GLU A 15 -8.16 -1.57 -12.88
CA GLU A 15 -9.19 -0.59 -13.27
C GLU A 15 -8.62 0.81 -13.52
N HIS A 16 -7.44 1.14 -12.99
CA HIS A 16 -6.77 2.43 -13.19
C HIS A 16 -5.70 2.41 -14.29
N LEU A 17 -5.47 1.25 -14.92
CA LEU A 17 -4.57 1.11 -16.05
C LEU A 17 -5.31 1.43 -17.36
N GLU A 18 -4.63 2.15 -18.23
CA GLU A 18 -5.08 2.34 -19.61
C GLU A 18 -4.87 1.05 -20.42
N PRO A 19 -5.61 0.85 -21.52
CA PRO A 19 -5.40 -0.31 -22.40
C PRO A 19 -3.96 -0.40 -22.89
N GLY A 20 -3.34 -1.58 -22.69
CA GLY A 20 -1.95 -1.83 -23.08
C GLY A 20 -0.92 -1.48 -22.01
N GLU A 21 -1.33 -0.83 -20.92
CA GLU A 21 -0.47 -0.62 -19.76
C GLU A 21 -0.34 -1.89 -18.91
N ARG A 22 0.87 -2.15 -18.42
CA ARG A 22 1.16 -3.23 -17.47
C ARG A 22 2.09 -2.76 -16.37
N VAL A 23 1.90 -3.30 -15.16
CA VAL A 23 2.82 -3.07 -14.05
C VAL A 23 4.12 -3.84 -14.32
N THR A 24 5.23 -3.13 -14.42
CA THR A 24 6.57 -3.69 -14.71
C THR A 24 7.46 -3.75 -13.48
N ALA A 25 7.22 -2.89 -12.49
CA ALA A 25 7.94 -2.94 -11.21
C ALA A 25 7.05 -2.51 -10.05
N VAL A 26 7.34 -3.04 -8.87
CA VAL A 26 6.67 -2.69 -7.62
C VAL A 26 7.71 -2.51 -6.53
N ASP A 27 7.77 -1.30 -5.98
CA ASP A 27 8.64 -0.95 -4.86
C ASP A 27 7.81 -0.70 -3.61
N SER A 28 8.04 -1.49 -2.58
CA SER A 28 7.42 -1.30 -1.26
C SER A 28 8.21 -0.31 -0.43
N MET A 29 7.51 0.69 0.08
CA MET A 29 8.03 1.78 0.89
C MET A 29 7.20 1.92 2.17
N THR A 30 7.83 2.23 3.29
CA THR A 30 7.12 2.50 4.53
C THR A 30 6.83 3.99 4.63
N GLY A 31 5.55 4.38 4.60
CA GLY A 31 5.09 5.77 4.74
C GLY A 31 4.96 6.20 6.20
N GLY A 32 5.94 5.84 7.03
CA GLY A 32 5.87 5.96 8.50
C GLY A 32 5.18 4.76 9.16
N ILE A 33 4.77 4.90 10.43
CA ILE A 33 4.34 3.77 11.27
C ILE A 33 3.01 3.16 10.82
N THR A 34 2.13 3.97 10.21
CA THR A 34 0.72 3.60 9.96
C THR A 34 0.36 3.49 8.48
N ALA A 35 1.32 3.66 7.58
CA ALA A 35 1.06 3.60 6.15
C ALA A 35 2.08 2.72 5.44
N GLU A 36 1.57 1.76 4.69
CA GLU A 36 2.32 1.09 3.65
C GLU A 36 2.14 1.86 2.35
N VAL A 37 3.24 2.20 1.69
CA VAL A 37 3.25 2.87 0.39
C VAL A 37 3.85 1.91 -0.62
N ARG A 38 3.24 1.77 -1.78
CA ARG A 38 3.76 0.96 -2.89
C ARG A 38 3.86 1.82 -4.12
N ARG A 39 5.04 1.95 -4.69
CA ARG A 39 5.26 2.59 -5.99
C ARG A 39 5.15 1.52 -7.07
N LEU A 40 4.27 1.73 -8.03
CA LEU A 40 4.11 0.88 -9.20
C LEU A 40 4.69 1.61 -10.40
N THR A 41 5.61 0.97 -11.10
CA THR A 41 6.04 1.43 -12.43
C THR A 41 5.16 0.74 -13.44
N VAL A 42 4.48 1.53 -14.25
CA VAL A 42 3.60 1.10 -15.32
C VAL A 42 4.27 1.44 -16.63
N ALA A 43 4.32 0.47 -17.53
CA ALA A 43 4.78 0.70 -18.89
C ALA A 43 3.78 0.13 -19.89
N ASP A 44 3.63 0.79 -21.02
CA ASP A 44 2.93 0.25 -22.18
C ASP A 44 3.91 -0.35 -23.20
N ASP A 45 3.36 -0.99 -24.23
CA ASP A 45 4.15 -1.50 -25.36
C ASP A 45 4.77 -0.41 -26.24
N GLN A 46 4.37 0.84 -26.04
CA GLN A 46 4.84 2.03 -26.75
C GLN A 46 5.96 2.77 -26.00
N HIS A 47 6.55 2.14 -24.98
CA HIS A 47 7.64 2.69 -24.16
C HIS A 47 7.24 3.89 -23.29
N ALA A 48 5.95 4.22 -23.16
CA ALA A 48 5.52 5.19 -22.18
C ALA A 48 5.65 4.58 -20.78
N VAL A 49 6.32 5.29 -19.87
CA VAL A 49 6.49 4.87 -18.49
C VAL A 49 5.86 5.91 -17.58
N ARG A 50 4.94 5.47 -16.73
CA ARG A 50 4.38 6.30 -15.66
C ARG A 50 4.44 5.58 -14.31
N VAL A 51 4.31 6.37 -13.26
CA VAL A 51 4.41 5.88 -11.88
C VAL A 51 3.08 6.08 -11.18
N LEU A 52 2.54 5.01 -10.61
CA LEU A 52 1.40 5.06 -9.70
C LEU A 52 1.89 4.85 -8.26
N VAL A 53 1.26 5.53 -7.31
CA VAL A 53 1.57 5.38 -5.88
C VAL A 53 0.32 4.89 -5.16
N LEU A 54 0.39 3.67 -4.63
CA LEU A 54 -0.60 3.16 -3.70
C LEU A 54 -0.21 3.54 -2.27
N LYS A 55 -1.19 4.02 -1.51
CA LYS A 55 -1.05 4.24 -0.08
C LYS A 55 -2.17 3.51 0.66
N SER A 56 -1.79 2.49 1.43
CA SER A 56 -2.69 1.72 2.28
C SER A 56 -2.45 2.07 3.74
N TYR A 57 -3.51 2.42 4.46
CA TYR A 57 -3.46 2.72 5.88
C TYR A 57 -3.69 1.46 6.69
N THR A 58 -2.83 1.19 7.67
CA THR A 58 -3.00 0.07 8.60
C THR A 58 -3.81 0.54 9.79
N ALA A 59 -4.74 -0.29 10.26
CA ALA A 59 -5.50 0.01 11.46
C ALA A 59 -4.55 0.03 12.66
N VAL A 60 -4.52 1.15 13.39
CA VAL A 60 -3.78 1.23 14.65
C VAL A 60 -4.57 0.47 15.72
N SER A 61 -4.00 -0.61 16.24
CA SER A 61 -4.55 -1.25 17.43
C SER A 61 -4.09 -0.48 18.67
N VAL A 62 -5.00 0.28 19.28
CA VAL A 62 -4.75 0.87 20.60
C VAL A 62 -4.85 -0.24 21.64
N SER A 63 -3.72 -0.58 22.25
CA SER A 63 -3.70 -1.45 23.42
C SER A 63 -4.04 -0.60 24.65
N ALA A 64 -5.29 -0.67 25.09
CA ALA A 64 -5.74 0.01 26.31
C ALA A 64 -5.17 -0.68 27.56
N ASN A 65 -3.92 -0.41 27.89
CA ASN A 65 -3.29 -0.88 29.13
C ASN A 65 -3.27 0.20 30.23
N CYS A 66 -4.30 1.05 30.27
CA CYS A 66 -4.49 2.00 31.36
C CYS A 66 -4.95 1.25 32.62
N ARG A 67 -4.00 0.71 33.37
CA ARG A 67 -4.24 0.19 34.71
C ARG A 67 -4.35 1.37 35.67
N CYS A 68 -5.57 1.80 36.01
CA CYS A 68 -5.79 2.73 37.11
C CYS A 68 -5.28 2.11 38.41
N ARG A 69 -4.11 2.57 38.89
CA ARG A 69 -3.70 2.30 40.28
C ARG A 69 -4.62 3.11 41.19
N ARG A 70 -5.51 2.45 41.92
CA ARG A 70 -6.14 3.04 43.10
C ARG A 70 -5.06 3.21 44.17
N THR A 71 -4.64 4.44 44.43
CA THR A 71 -3.90 4.79 45.64
C THR A 71 -4.91 5.01 46.76
N THR A 72 -4.99 4.07 47.70
CA THR A 72 -5.71 4.28 48.96
C THR A 72 -4.82 5.07 49.92
N LYS A 73 -5.35 6.16 50.48
CA LYS A 73 -4.73 6.96 51.56
C LYS A 73 -4.98 6.31 52.91
#